data_AF-A0A662AJI8-F1
#
_entry.id   AF-A0A662AJI8-F1
#
_cell.length_a   1.000
_cell.length_b   1.000
_cell.length_c   1.000
_cell.angle_alpha   90.00
_cell.angle_beta   90.00
_cell.angle_gamma   90.00
#
_symmetry.space_group_name_H-M   'P 1'
#
loop_
_entity.id
_entity.type
_entity.pdbx_description
1 polymer ?
#
loop_
_entity_poly.entity_id
_entity_poly.type
_entity_poly.pdbx_seq_one_letter_code
_entity_poly.pdbx_strand_id
1 'polypeptide(L)'
;MMQKWYYVFPFLLNLIIIIALNRYYIRTYKLFPFRIDANNQKLICSDYFNKSKHVEINLYDIDEIEGGVISGTPAKPIYIHDDKNDVVVGISPHLKDSNKLVTIILSNVKQDLYDHVLSNMQKLQYSLPIKTKKKAR
;
A
#
# COMPACT_ATOMS: atom_id res chain seq x y z
N MET A 1 31.89 -2.39 42.32
CA MET A 1 30.46 -2.19 41.98
C MET A 1 30.31 -1.30 40.72
N MET A 2 31.14 -1.50 39.68
CA MET A 2 31.18 -0.65 38.45
C MET A 2 31.31 -1.51 37.18
N GLN A 3 30.62 -2.67 37.12
CA GLN A 3 30.73 -3.62 35.99
C GLN A 3 29.50 -3.63 35.07
N LYS A 4 28.48 -2.81 35.32
CA LYS A 4 27.20 -2.86 34.55
C LYS A 4 27.02 -1.71 33.55
N TRP A 5 27.90 -0.71 33.54
CA TRP A 5 27.83 0.42 32.60
C TRP A 5 28.05 0.02 31.14
N TYR A 6 28.78 -1.07 30.90
CA TYR A 6 28.94 -1.62 29.55
C TYR A 6 27.61 -1.98 28.89
N TYR A 7 26.59 -2.37 29.67
CA TYR A 7 25.25 -2.69 29.14
C TYR A 7 24.39 -1.47 28.83
N VAL A 8 24.78 -0.27 29.29
CA VAL A 8 24.04 0.97 29.03
C VAL A 8 24.11 1.34 27.54
N PHE A 9 25.28 1.14 26.91
CA PHE A 9 25.45 1.39 25.48
C PHE A 9 24.57 0.49 24.57
N PRO A 10 24.61 -0.86 24.67
CA PRO A 10 23.72 -1.70 23.88
C PRO A 10 22.25 -1.46 24.23
N PHE A 11 21.92 -1.09 25.48
CA PHE A 11 20.56 -0.70 25.84
C PHE A 11 20.09 0.56 25.09
N LEU A 12 20.89 1.64 25.09
CA LEU A 12 20.60 2.87 24.35
C LEU A 12 20.51 2.63 22.85
N LEU A 13 21.38 1.80 22.29
CA LEU A 13 21.34 1.43 20.88
C LEU A 13 20.02 0.73 20.52
N ASN A 14 19.63 -0.27 21.31
CA ASN A 14 18.34 -0.97 21.11
C ASN A 14 17.16 -0.01 21.27
N LEU A 15 17.21 0.90 22.24
CA LEU A 15 16.16 1.90 22.45
C LEU A 15 16.00 2.82 21.22
N ILE A 16 17.11 3.31 20.64
CA ILE A 16 17.10 4.13 19.43
C ILE A 16 16.50 3.36 18.25
N ILE A 17 16.90 2.09 18.08
CA ILE A 17 16.36 1.22 17.01
C ILE A 17 14.84 1.04 17.17
N ILE A 18 14.37 0.76 18.38
CA ILE A 18 12.93 0.60 18.66
C ILE A 18 12.17 1.90 18.37
N ILE A 19 12.70 3.06 18.78
CA ILE A 19 12.08 4.36 18.53
C ILE A 19 12.00 4.63 17.02
N ALA A 20 13.09 4.36 16.28
CA ALA A 20 13.13 4.56 14.83
C ALA A 20 12.12 3.65 14.11
N LEU A 21 12.08 2.36 14.45
CA LEU A 21 11.12 1.40 13.89
C LEU A 21 9.69 1.80 14.22
N ASN A 22 9.36 2.08 15.48
CA ASN A 22 8.01 2.49 15.88
C ASN A 22 7.56 3.74 15.13
N ARG A 23 8.44 4.73 14.98
CA ARG A 23 8.12 5.95 14.22
C ARG A 23 7.81 5.64 12.76
N TYR A 24 8.57 4.76 12.12
CA TYR A 24 8.33 4.32 10.75
C TYR A 24 6.99 3.58 10.64
N TYR A 25 6.75 2.57 11.49
CA TYR A 25 5.50 1.82 11.48
C TYR A 25 4.28 2.73 11.69
N ILE A 26 4.31 3.62 12.69
CA ILE A 26 3.21 4.55 12.96
C ILE A 26 2.89 5.43 11.75
N ARG A 27 3.91 5.88 11.00
CA ARG A 27 3.68 6.66 9.77
C ARG A 27 2.97 5.83 8.71
N THR A 28 3.44 4.61 8.47
CA THR A 28 2.85 3.70 7.49
C THR A 28 1.39 3.38 7.86
N TYR A 29 1.11 2.98 9.11
CA TYR A 29 -0.24 2.64 9.58
C TYR A 29 -1.27 3.77 9.45
N LYS A 30 -0.85 5.04 9.39
CA LYS A 30 -1.77 6.17 9.16
C LYS A 30 -2.37 6.21 7.75
N LEU A 31 -1.75 5.52 6.79
CA LEU A 31 -2.20 5.44 5.40
C LEU A 31 -3.19 4.30 5.17
N PHE A 32 -3.24 3.31 6.07
CA PHE A 32 -4.07 2.11 5.93
C PHE A 32 -5.37 2.25 6.72
N PRO A 33 -6.53 2.37 6.05
CA PRO A 33 -7.82 2.21 6.71
C PRO A 33 -8.05 0.75 7.09
N PHE A 34 -8.70 0.50 8.23
CA PHE A 34 -9.14 -0.84 8.60
C PHE A 34 -10.46 -1.23 7.93
N ARG A 35 -11.25 -0.25 7.47
CA ARG A 35 -12.48 -0.46 6.71
C ARG A 35 -12.49 0.34 5.41
N ILE A 36 -12.79 -0.36 4.31
CA ILE A 36 -12.90 0.22 2.98
C ILE A 36 -14.21 -0.25 2.37
N ASP A 37 -15.12 0.68 2.13
CA ASP A 37 -16.35 0.45 1.40
C ASP A 37 -16.25 1.12 0.03
N ALA A 38 -16.43 0.36 -1.04
CA ALA A 38 -16.36 0.85 -2.41
C ALA A 38 -17.70 0.73 -3.10
N ASN A 39 -18.09 1.79 -3.78
CA ASN A 39 -19.18 1.81 -4.74
C ASN A 39 -18.64 2.22 -6.12
N ASN A 40 -19.45 2.21 -7.17
CA ASN A 40 -19.02 2.54 -8.53
C ASN A 40 -18.59 4.01 -8.71
N GLN A 41 -18.91 4.88 -7.76
CA GLN A 41 -18.55 6.30 -7.83
C GLN A 41 -17.46 6.68 -6.84
N LYS A 42 -17.46 6.09 -5.66
CA LYS A 42 -16.63 6.55 -4.54
C LYS A 42 -16.14 5.44 -3.66
N LEU A 43 -15.00 5.71 -3.04
CA LEU A 43 -14.33 4.91 -2.05
C LEU A 43 -14.48 5.61 -0.68
N ILE A 44 -15.05 4.91 0.29
CA ILE A 44 -15.18 5.38 1.66
C ILE A 44 -14.18 4.61 2.51
N CYS A 45 -13.19 5.33 3.02
CA CYS A 45 -12.17 4.78 3.90
C CYS A 45 -12.43 5.27 5.32
N SER A 46 -12.57 4.32 6.24
CA SER A 46 -12.89 4.58 7.63
C SER A 46 -12.07 3.69 8.57
N ASP A 47 -12.17 3.98 9.86
CA ASP A 47 -11.43 3.27 10.90
C ASP A 47 -9.93 3.24 10.57
N TYR A 48 -9.30 4.39 10.41
CA TYR A 48 -7.82 4.43 10.39
C TYR A 48 -7.27 4.16 11.79
N PHE A 49 -5.94 4.02 11.91
CA PHE A 49 -5.26 4.01 13.22
C PHE A 49 -5.72 5.15 14.14
N ASN A 50 -6.04 6.32 13.55
CA ASN A 50 -6.80 7.36 14.21
C ASN A 50 -8.29 7.24 13.83
N LYS A 51 -9.11 6.74 14.76
CA LYS A 51 -10.52 6.40 14.51
C LYS A 51 -11.39 7.57 14.01
N SER A 52 -11.00 8.82 14.28
CA SER A 52 -11.75 9.99 13.83
C SER A 52 -11.54 10.35 12.36
N LYS A 53 -10.55 9.74 11.69
CA LYS A 53 -10.26 10.02 10.29
C LYS A 53 -11.26 9.28 9.41
N HIS A 54 -12.02 10.04 8.63
CA HIS A 54 -12.86 9.56 7.55
C HIS A 54 -12.40 10.21 6.26
N VAL A 55 -12.20 9.39 5.21
CA VAL A 55 -11.74 9.85 3.90
C VAL A 55 -12.72 9.32 2.87
N GLU A 56 -13.24 10.22 2.03
CA GLU A 56 -14.08 9.89 0.90
C GLU A 56 -13.34 10.32 -0.37
N ILE A 57 -13.06 9.36 -1.24
CA ILE A 57 -12.36 9.57 -2.52
C ILE A 57 -13.33 9.25 -3.64
N ASN A 58 -13.47 10.16 -4.59
CA ASN A 58 -14.19 9.88 -5.82
C ASN A 58 -13.28 9.09 -6.77
N LEU A 59 -13.77 7.98 -7.32
CA LEU A 59 -12.93 7.11 -8.16
C LEU A 59 -12.42 7.83 -9.42
N TYR A 60 -13.17 8.81 -9.91
CA TYR A 60 -12.78 9.63 -11.06
C TYR A 60 -11.66 10.64 -10.72
N ASP A 61 -11.55 11.04 -9.45
CA ASP A 61 -10.56 12.04 -9.02
C ASP A 61 -9.19 11.42 -8.72
N ILE A 62 -9.10 10.08 -8.73
CA ILE A 62 -7.84 9.34 -8.62
C ILE A 62 -6.95 9.64 -9.84
N ASP A 63 -5.73 10.08 -9.56
CA ASP A 63 -4.69 10.43 -10.54
C ASP A 63 -3.51 9.44 -10.54
N GLU A 64 -3.27 8.73 -9.43
CA GLU A 64 -2.17 7.78 -9.33
C GLU A 64 -2.56 6.49 -8.60
N ILE A 65 -2.12 5.35 -9.14
CA ILE A 65 -2.23 4.03 -8.50
C ILE A 65 -0.91 3.30 -8.66
N GLU A 66 -0.28 2.96 -7.54
CA GLU A 66 1.03 2.29 -7.50
C GLU A 66 1.07 1.12 -6.52
N GLY A 67 2.15 0.33 -6.57
CA GLY A 67 2.41 -0.74 -5.61
C GLY A 67 1.72 -2.07 -5.95
N GLY A 68 1.76 -3.01 -5.01
CA GLY A 68 1.19 -4.35 -5.14
C GLY A 68 1.45 -5.05 -6.48
N VAL A 69 0.40 -5.73 -6.95
CA VAL A 69 0.41 -6.46 -8.24
C VAL A 69 0.69 -5.55 -9.44
N ILE A 70 0.33 -4.26 -9.33
CA ILE A 70 0.48 -3.25 -10.38
C ILE A 70 1.96 -2.94 -10.64
N SER A 71 2.76 -2.90 -9.57
CA SER A 71 4.22 -2.68 -9.61
C SER A 71 5.06 -3.95 -9.74
N GLY A 72 4.43 -5.13 -9.93
CA GLY A 72 5.12 -6.41 -9.99
C GLY A 72 5.55 -6.97 -8.62
N THR A 73 5.12 -6.33 -7.52
CA THR A 73 5.39 -6.77 -6.15
C THR A 73 4.10 -7.13 -5.41
N PRO A 74 3.47 -8.29 -5.70
CA PRO A 74 2.13 -8.63 -5.23
C PRO A 74 1.98 -8.69 -3.70
N ALA A 75 3.07 -8.91 -2.96
CA ALA A 75 3.08 -8.90 -1.50
C ALA A 75 3.13 -7.49 -0.89
N LYS A 76 3.32 -6.44 -1.70
CA LYS A 76 3.33 -5.05 -1.22
C LYS A 76 1.92 -4.44 -1.25
N PRO A 77 1.66 -3.44 -0.41
CA PRO A 77 0.47 -2.59 -0.52
C PRO A 77 0.31 -1.94 -1.88
N ILE A 78 -0.95 -1.67 -2.24
CA ILE A 78 -1.32 -0.77 -3.32
C ILE A 78 -1.57 0.60 -2.69
N TYR A 79 -1.06 1.67 -3.31
CA TYR A 79 -1.32 3.05 -2.91
C TYR A 79 -2.15 3.73 -3.98
N ILE A 80 -3.11 4.52 -3.53
CA ILE A 80 -4.01 5.30 -4.37
C ILE A 80 -3.87 6.75 -3.92
N HIS A 81 -3.62 7.63 -4.87
CA HIS A 81 -3.61 9.08 -4.66
C HIS A 81 -4.90 9.69 -5.22
N ASP A 82 -5.44 10.67 -4.49
CA ASP A 82 -6.55 11.50 -4.91
C ASP A 82 -6.05 12.95 -5.03
N ASP A 83 -5.91 13.42 -6.26
CA ASP A 83 -5.46 14.78 -6.61
C ASP A 83 -6.32 15.87 -5.95
N LYS A 84 -7.63 15.65 -5.85
CA LYS A 84 -8.55 16.69 -5.40
C LYS A 84 -8.43 16.98 -3.90
N ASN A 85 -8.26 15.93 -3.11
CA ASN A 85 -8.17 16.04 -1.65
C ASN A 85 -6.72 15.95 -1.14
N ASP A 86 -5.75 15.68 -2.03
CA ASP A 86 -4.34 15.44 -1.71
C ASP A 86 -4.18 14.34 -0.64
N VAL A 87 -4.86 13.21 -0.86
CA VAL A 87 -4.88 12.08 0.09
C VAL A 87 -4.35 10.81 -0.55
N VAL A 88 -3.40 10.18 0.15
CA VAL A 88 -2.92 8.83 -0.17
C VAL A 88 -3.62 7.79 0.72
N VAL A 89 -4.16 6.75 0.10
CA VAL A 89 -4.76 5.59 0.76
C VAL A 89 -4.00 4.32 0.38
N GLY A 90 -3.56 3.58 1.40
CA GLY A 90 -2.94 2.27 1.25
C GLY A 90 -3.96 1.14 1.36
N ILE A 91 -4.01 0.26 0.37
CA ILE A 91 -4.76 -1.00 0.39
C ILE A 91 -3.79 -2.13 0.71
N SER A 92 -4.05 -2.85 1.80
CA SER A 92 -3.28 -4.03 2.16
C SER A 92 -3.58 -5.21 1.22
N PRO A 93 -2.57 -5.96 0.73
CA PRO A 93 -2.81 -7.15 -0.09
C PRO A 93 -3.52 -8.25 0.70
N HIS A 94 -3.38 -8.24 2.03
CA HIS A 94 -4.03 -9.17 2.95
C HIS A 94 -5.47 -8.76 3.32
N LEU A 95 -5.95 -7.63 2.82
CA LEU A 95 -7.36 -7.25 2.99
C LEU A 95 -8.23 -8.27 2.25
N LYS A 96 -9.29 -8.73 2.93
CA LYS A 96 -10.28 -9.61 2.29
C LYS A 96 -10.87 -8.91 1.07
N ASP A 97 -11.00 -9.65 -0.03
CA ASP A 97 -11.55 -9.15 -1.29
C ASP A 97 -10.78 -7.95 -1.90
N SER A 98 -9.48 -7.81 -1.59
CA SER A 98 -8.61 -6.76 -2.13
C SER A 98 -8.59 -6.72 -3.67
N ASN A 99 -8.57 -7.88 -4.32
CA ASN A 99 -8.64 -7.96 -5.79
C ASN A 99 -9.94 -7.37 -6.34
N LYS A 100 -11.08 -7.66 -5.69
CA LYS A 100 -12.39 -7.12 -6.11
C LYS A 100 -12.42 -5.60 -5.97
N LEU A 101 -11.87 -5.10 -4.87
CA LEU A 101 -11.73 -3.66 -4.62
C LEU A 101 -10.90 -2.98 -5.73
N VAL A 102 -9.74 -3.55 -6.05
CA VAL A 102 -8.88 -3.04 -7.13
C VAL A 102 -9.60 -3.06 -8.47
N THR A 103 -10.37 -4.10 -8.79
CA THR A 103 -11.20 -4.14 -10.01
C THR A 103 -12.21 -3.00 -10.03
N ILE A 104 -12.94 -2.77 -8.94
CA ILE A 104 -13.92 -1.66 -8.86
C ILE A 104 -13.25 -0.33 -9.10
N ILE A 105 -12.09 -0.09 -8.50
CA ILE A 105 -11.32 1.15 -8.69
C ILE A 105 -10.93 1.30 -10.16
N LEU A 106 -10.24 0.30 -10.73
CA LEU A 106 -9.76 0.35 -12.12
C LEU A 106 -10.89 0.49 -13.15
N SER A 107 -12.08 -0.04 -12.88
CA SER A 107 -13.23 0.10 -13.78
C SER A 107 -13.89 1.48 -13.77
N ASN A 108 -13.58 2.34 -12.79
CA ASN A 108 -14.24 3.65 -12.61
C ASN A 108 -13.25 4.83 -12.54
N VAL A 109 -11.95 4.60 -12.66
CA VAL A 109 -10.94 5.67 -12.81
C VAL A 109 -10.95 6.27 -14.22
N LYS A 110 -10.26 7.40 -14.41
CA LYS A 110 -10.03 8.00 -15.73
C LYS A 110 -9.34 7.00 -16.66
N GLN A 111 -9.76 7.00 -17.93
CA GLN A 111 -9.20 6.12 -18.96
C GLN A 111 -7.67 6.27 -19.09
N ASP A 112 -7.16 7.50 -19.05
CA ASP A 112 -5.72 7.78 -19.14
C ASP A 112 -4.92 7.08 -18.03
N LEU A 113 -5.45 7.08 -16.81
CA LEU A 113 -4.84 6.41 -15.67
C LEU A 113 -4.91 4.89 -15.83
N TYR A 114 -6.06 4.37 -16.27
CA TYR A 114 -6.22 2.94 -16.54
C TYR A 114 -5.20 2.45 -17.58
N ASP A 115 -5.05 3.18 -18.69
CA ASP A 115 -4.11 2.84 -19.77
C ASP A 115 -2.66 2.95 -19.30
N HIS A 116 -2.34 3.95 -18.47
CA HIS A 116 -1.02 4.07 -17.84
C HIS A 116 -0.70 2.86 -16.95
N VAL A 117 -1.62 2.49 -16.06
CA VAL A 117 -1.50 1.32 -15.17
C VAL A 117 -1.32 0.04 -15.99
N LEU A 118 -2.13 -0.15 -17.03
CA LEU A 118 -2.04 -1.32 -17.90
C LEU A 118 -0.69 -1.39 -18.63
N SER A 119 -0.20 -0.26 -19.14
CA SER A 119 1.09 -0.18 -19.83
C SER A 119 2.25 -0.58 -18.90
N ASN A 120 2.18 -0.20 -17.62
CA ASN A 120 3.18 -0.53 -16.62
C ASN A 120 3.17 -2.01 -16.28
N MET A 121 1.99 -2.61 -16.13
CA MET A 121 1.86 -4.06 -15.94
C MET A 121 2.42 -4.86 -17.13
N GLN A 122 2.16 -4.43 -18.36
CA GLN A 122 2.68 -5.08 -19.56
C GLN A 122 4.22 -5.04 -19.60
N LYS A 123 4.82 -3.86 -19.39
CA LYS A 123 6.28 -3.71 -19.33
C LYS A 123 6.91 -4.67 -18.32
N LEU A 124 6.31 -4.80 -17.14
CA LEU A 124 6.75 -5.73 -16.11
C LEU A 124 6.68 -7.18 -16.60
N GLN A 125 5.59 -7.58 -17.25
CA GLN A 125 5.44 -8.93 -17.81
C GLN A 125 6.52 -9.26 -18.84
N TYR A 126 6.84 -8.32 -19.75
CA TYR A 126 7.88 -8.52 -20.76
C TYR A 126 9.31 -8.53 -20.17
N SER A 127 9.52 -7.89 -19.02
CA SER A 127 10.83 -7.84 -18.35
C SER A 127 11.16 -9.09 -17.52
N LEU A 128 10.17 -9.95 -17.25
CA LEU A 128 10.40 -11.17 -16.48
C LEU A 128 11.05 -12.25 -17.35
N PRO A 129 12.18 -12.84 -16.93
CA PRO A 129 12.76 -13.96 -17.67
C PRO A 129 11.76 -15.12 -17.71
N ILE A 130 11.55 -15.68 -18.90
CA ILE A 130 10.67 -16.83 -19.13
C ILE A 130 11.14 -17.96 -18.19
N LYS A 131 10.40 -18.22 -17.12
CA LYS A 131 10.62 -19.40 -16.28
C LYS A 131 10.33 -20.62 -17.14
N THR A 132 11.38 -21.21 -17.71
CA THR A 132 11.31 -22.53 -18.33
C THR A 132 10.83 -23.51 -17.25
N LYS A 133 9.60 -23.99 -17.40
CA LYS A 133 9.08 -25.09 -16.59
C LYS A 133 10.00 -26.29 -16.80
N LYS A 134 10.93 -26.55 -15.88
CA LYS A 134 11.59 -27.85 -15.81
C LYS A 134 10.49 -28.87 -15.58
N LYS A 135 10.17 -29.66 -16.61
CA LYS A 135 9.39 -30.89 -16.46
C LYS A 135 10.12 -31.73 -15.40
N ALA A 136 9.49 -31.93 -14.25
CA ALA A 136 9.88 -33.01 -13.36
C ALA A 136 9.71 -34.31 -14.15
N ARG A 137 10.82 -35.02 -14.36
CA ARG A 137 10.83 -36.41 -14.80
C ARG A 137 10.71 -37.29 -13.58
#